data_AF-A0A157NWG0-F1
#
_entry.id   AF-A0A157NWG0-F1
#
_cell.length_a   1.000
_cell.length_b   1.000
_cell.length_c   1.000
_cell.angle_alpha   90.00
_cell.angle_beta   90.00
_cell.angle_gamma   90.00
#
_symmetry.space_group_name_H-M   'P 1'
#
loop_
_entity.id
_entity.type
_entity.pdbx_description
1 polymer ?
#
loop_
_entity_poly.entity_id
_entity_poly.type
_entity_poly.pdbx_seq_one_letter_code
_entity_poly.pdbx_strand_id
1 'polypeptide(L)'
;MSINIEKAVSFIGLPSSDPDLDDFLQQSGQKRRLTTKDRPLAAVGLDNESVYLRFTDSYEQTRGAPRGDGFLFLEVVTVQNGKYEENVGNFTGTLPYGLRVDMTEAEIIRVLGQPTSQSEFLGAYFLNYDAVLPGIDLIFRLDMKTREITFIRFTAAKIQ
;
A
#
# COMPACT_ATOMS: atom_id res chain seq x y z
N MET A 1 6.93 3.23 16.90
CA MET A 1 7.82 2.29 16.19
C MET A 1 7.69 2.61 14.72
N SER A 2 8.80 2.74 13.98
CA SER A 2 8.76 3.03 12.55
C SER A 2 8.23 1.81 11.78
N ILE A 3 7.32 2.02 10.83
CA ILE A 3 6.76 0.93 10.02
C ILE A 3 7.76 0.51 8.94
N ASN A 4 8.01 -0.80 8.82
CA ASN A 4 8.75 -1.37 7.70
C ASN A 4 7.75 -1.73 6.58
N ILE A 5 7.78 -0.98 5.48
CA ILE A 5 6.86 -1.17 4.35
C ILE A 5 7.15 -2.45 3.57
N GLU A 6 8.41 -2.87 3.45
CA GLU A 6 8.75 -4.14 2.80
C GLU A 6 8.12 -5.32 3.55
N LYS A 7 8.15 -5.29 4.90
CA LYS A 7 7.45 -6.28 5.73
C LYS A 7 5.93 -6.20 5.52
N ALA A 8 5.34 -5.01 5.51
CA ALA A 8 3.91 -4.84 5.26
C ALA A 8 3.47 -5.41 3.89
N VAL A 9 4.26 -5.14 2.85
CA VAL A 9 4.03 -5.64 1.48
C VAL A 9 4.14 -7.16 1.41
N SER A 10 5.06 -7.76 2.18
CA SER A 10 5.22 -9.22 2.25
C SER A 10 3.97 -9.96 2.77
N PHE A 11 3.02 -9.26 3.40
CA PHE A 11 1.77 -9.84 3.88
C PHE A 11 0.62 -9.76 2.88
N ILE A 12 0.80 -9.12 1.72
CA ILE A 12 -0.25 -9.06 0.70
C ILE A 12 -0.65 -10.50 0.29
N GLY A 13 -1.96 -10.73 0.22
CA GLY A 13 -2.59 -12.02 -0.02
C GLY A 13 -2.78 -12.91 1.21
N LEU A 14 -2.26 -12.54 2.38
CA LEU A 14 -2.52 -13.25 3.63
C LEU A 14 -3.86 -12.82 4.24
N PRO A 15 -4.55 -13.72 4.95
CA PRO A 15 -5.75 -13.38 5.69
C PRO A 15 -5.43 -12.51 6.90
N SER A 16 -6.37 -11.67 7.33
CA SER A 16 -6.24 -10.84 8.54
C SER A 16 -6.10 -11.63 9.85
N SER A 17 -6.36 -12.94 9.81
CA SER A 17 -6.16 -13.89 10.91
C SER A 17 -4.80 -14.57 10.88
N ASP A 18 -3.95 -14.29 9.89
CA ASP A 18 -2.58 -14.80 9.84
C ASP A 18 -1.79 -14.30 11.08
N PRO A 19 -1.09 -15.19 11.82
CA PRO A 19 -0.41 -14.80 13.06
C PRO A 19 0.66 -13.72 12.86
N ASP A 20 1.46 -13.79 11.79
CA ASP A 20 2.55 -12.84 11.56
C ASP A 20 2.01 -11.45 11.17
N LEU A 21 0.90 -11.42 10.42
CA LEU A 21 0.20 -10.18 10.09
C LEU A 21 -0.49 -9.58 11.33
N ASP A 22 -1.18 -10.39 12.15
CA ASP A 22 -1.80 -9.92 13.39
C ASP A 22 -0.75 -9.36 14.37
N ASP A 23 0.39 -10.03 14.53
CA ASP A 23 1.50 -9.55 15.35
C ASP A 23 2.09 -8.24 14.81
N PHE A 24 2.25 -8.12 13.49
CA PHE A 24 2.71 -6.88 12.86
C PHE A 24 1.74 -5.72 13.12
N LEU A 25 0.43 -5.95 12.99
CA LEU A 25 -0.61 -4.95 13.26
C LEU A 25 -0.56 -4.50 14.73
N GLN A 26 -0.47 -5.44 15.67
CA GLN A 26 -0.40 -5.15 17.10
C GLN A 26 0.86 -4.36 17.48
N GLN A 27 2.02 -4.76 16.96
CA GLN A 27 3.29 -4.03 17.16
C GLN A 27 3.25 -2.60 16.58
N SER A 28 2.44 -2.41 15.54
CA SER A 28 2.20 -1.11 14.90
C SER A 28 1.18 -0.24 15.66
N GLY A 29 0.68 -0.69 16.81
CA GLY A 29 -0.25 0.03 17.68
C GLY A 29 -1.73 -0.25 17.40
N GLN A 30 -2.05 -1.10 16.42
CA GLN A 30 -3.43 -1.47 16.15
C GLN A 30 -3.94 -2.46 17.19
N LYS A 31 -4.87 -2.01 18.03
CA LYS A 31 -5.41 -2.82 19.14
C LYS A 31 -6.66 -3.62 18.77
N ARG A 32 -7.37 -3.21 17.71
CA ARG A 32 -8.60 -3.85 17.28
C ARG A 32 -8.30 -4.88 16.18
N ARG A 33 -8.66 -6.14 16.44
CA ARG A 33 -8.66 -7.19 15.42
C ARG A 33 -9.84 -7.03 14.48
N LEU A 34 -9.59 -7.31 13.19
CA LEU A 34 -10.65 -7.41 12.20
C LEU A 34 -11.50 -8.66 12.46
N THR A 35 -12.77 -8.58 12.14
CA THR A 35 -13.76 -9.65 12.33
C THR A 35 -14.63 -9.78 11.08
N THR A 36 -15.48 -10.81 11.03
CA THR A 36 -16.41 -10.99 9.92
C THR A 36 -17.40 -9.83 9.73
N LYS A 37 -17.61 -9.00 10.75
CA LYS A 37 -18.44 -7.78 10.68
C LYS A 37 -17.80 -6.66 9.85
N ASP A 38 -16.49 -6.75 9.60
CA ASP A 38 -15.74 -5.79 8.80
C ASP A 38 -15.79 -6.11 7.29
N ARG A 39 -16.54 -7.13 6.88
CA ARG A 39 -16.79 -7.43 5.46
C ARG A 39 -17.72 -6.38 4.81
N PRO A 40 -17.61 -6.17 3.49
CA PRO A 40 -16.69 -6.85 2.56
C PRO A 40 -15.29 -6.23 2.53
N LEU A 41 -15.12 -5.04 3.11
CA LEU A 41 -13.92 -4.24 3.00
C LEU A 41 -13.56 -3.63 4.35
N ALA A 42 -12.29 -3.74 4.73
CA ALA A 42 -11.74 -3.07 5.90
C ALA A 42 -10.49 -2.27 5.55
N ALA A 43 -10.27 -1.19 6.28
CA ALA A 43 -9.03 -0.43 6.22
C ALA A 43 -8.47 -0.26 7.64
N VAL A 44 -7.15 -0.34 7.76
CA VAL A 44 -6.42 -0.10 9.00
C VAL A 44 -5.36 0.97 8.72
N GLY A 45 -5.44 2.08 9.44
CA GLY A 45 -4.42 3.13 9.46
C GLY A 45 -3.35 2.82 10.52
N LEU A 46 -2.09 3.04 10.16
CA LEU A 46 -0.91 2.88 11.00
C LEU A 46 -0.02 4.13 10.86
N ASP A 47 0.91 4.32 11.79
CA ASP A 47 1.90 5.41 11.76
C ASP A 47 1.25 6.80 11.58
N ASN A 48 0.34 7.15 12.48
CA ASN A 48 -0.44 8.40 12.41
C ASN A 48 -1.22 8.53 11.08
N GLU A 49 -1.86 7.45 10.66
CA GLU A 49 -2.62 7.34 9.40
C GLU A 49 -1.77 7.50 8.12
N SER A 50 -0.44 7.61 8.22
CA SER A 50 0.42 7.73 7.04
C SER A 50 0.58 6.39 6.29
N VAL A 51 0.24 5.26 6.91
CA VAL A 51 0.23 3.94 6.26
C VAL A 51 -1.16 3.33 6.36
N TYR A 52 -1.75 2.97 5.23
CA TYR A 52 -3.05 2.32 5.15
C TYR A 52 -2.95 0.92 4.56
N LEU A 53 -3.52 -0.04 5.29
CA LEU A 53 -3.67 -1.43 4.88
C LEU A 53 -5.13 -1.66 4.52
N ARG A 54 -5.41 -2.05 3.27
CA ARG A 54 -6.78 -2.36 2.81
C ARG A 54 -6.94 -3.86 2.64
N PHE A 55 -8.02 -4.36 3.23
CA PHE A 55 -8.41 -5.76 3.19
C PHE A 55 -9.73 -5.93 2.44
N THR A 56 -9.88 -7.03 1.71
CA THR A 56 -11.10 -7.37 0.96
C THR A 56 -11.46 -8.84 1.14
N ASP A 57 -12.76 -9.16 1.12
CA ASP A 57 -13.25 -10.55 1.06
C ASP A 57 -13.35 -11.06 -0.39
N SER A 58 -13.18 -10.17 -1.37
CA SER A 58 -13.23 -10.49 -2.80
C SER A 58 -11.84 -10.70 -3.45
N TYR A 59 -10.84 -11.04 -2.63
CA TYR A 59 -9.45 -11.14 -3.08
C TYR A 59 -9.28 -12.18 -4.18
N GLU A 60 -9.85 -13.37 -3.98
CA GLU A 60 -9.70 -14.48 -4.93
C GLU A 60 -10.26 -14.13 -6.31
N GLN A 61 -11.40 -13.45 -6.38
CA GLN A 61 -12.03 -13.09 -7.65
C GLN A 61 -11.28 -11.97 -8.38
N THR A 62 -10.48 -11.16 -7.67
CA THR A 62 -9.85 -9.97 -8.24
C THR A 62 -8.34 -10.11 -8.43
N ARG A 63 -7.67 -10.94 -7.61
CA ARG A 63 -6.21 -11.06 -7.49
C ARG A 63 -5.68 -12.49 -7.60
N GLY A 64 -6.56 -13.49 -7.59
CA GLY A 64 -6.21 -14.91 -7.67
C GLY A 64 -6.12 -15.55 -6.29
N ALA A 65 -5.70 -16.82 -6.25
CA ALA A 65 -5.72 -17.62 -5.03
C ALA A 65 -5.04 -16.88 -3.84
N PRO A 66 -5.73 -16.72 -2.70
CA PRO A 66 -5.11 -16.16 -1.51
C PRO A 66 -4.02 -17.08 -0.98
N ARG A 67 -3.13 -16.54 -0.14
CA ARG A 67 -1.98 -17.28 0.39
C ARG A 67 -2.30 -18.11 1.64
N GLY A 68 -3.57 -18.16 2.04
CA GLY A 68 -4.07 -18.93 3.17
C GLY A 68 -5.59 -18.82 3.26
N ASP A 69 -6.19 -19.52 4.22
CA ASP A 69 -7.64 -19.48 4.46
C ASP A 69 -8.03 -18.32 5.38
N GLY A 70 -9.14 -17.64 5.08
CA GLY A 70 -9.63 -16.57 5.94
C GLY A 70 -10.81 -15.80 5.37
N PHE A 71 -11.16 -14.69 6.02
CA PHE A 71 -12.40 -13.95 5.71
C PHE A 71 -12.19 -12.56 5.10
N LEU A 72 -11.00 -11.98 5.25
CA LEU A 72 -10.55 -10.71 4.70
C LEU A 72 -9.06 -10.85 4.41
N PHE A 73 -8.61 -10.50 3.22
CA PHE A 73 -7.22 -10.65 2.79
C PHE A 73 -6.60 -9.30 2.52
N LEU A 74 -5.35 -9.11 2.94
CA LEU A 74 -4.62 -7.87 2.67
C LEU A 74 -4.39 -7.74 1.17
N GLU A 75 -4.91 -6.66 0.58
CA GLU A 75 -4.84 -6.43 -0.86
C GLU A 75 -3.87 -5.29 -1.20
N VAL A 76 -3.84 -4.27 -0.35
CA VAL A 76 -3.15 -3.01 -0.64
C VAL A 76 -2.44 -2.48 0.60
N VAL A 77 -1.21 -2.03 0.40
CA VAL A 77 -0.44 -1.21 1.33
C VAL A 77 -0.23 0.17 0.68
N THR A 78 -0.75 1.23 1.29
CA THR A 78 -0.56 2.61 0.81
C THR A 78 0.21 3.41 1.83
N VAL A 79 1.23 4.15 1.39
CA VAL A 79 1.92 5.17 2.18
C VAL A 79 1.48 6.53 1.65
N GLN A 80 0.88 7.33 2.53
CA GLN A 80 0.40 8.67 2.24
C GLN A 80 1.46 9.71 2.64
N ASN A 81 1.56 10.77 1.85
CA ASN A 81 2.37 11.92 2.21
C ASN A 81 1.52 12.92 3.00
N GLY A 82 1.76 13.01 4.32
CA GLY A 82 1.03 13.92 5.22
C GLY A 82 1.13 15.40 4.84
N LYS A 83 2.07 15.79 3.97
CA LYS A 83 2.10 17.14 3.36
C LYS A 83 0.82 17.46 2.56
N TYR A 84 0.17 16.46 2.00
CA TYR A 84 -0.94 16.60 1.05
C TYR A 84 -2.30 16.13 1.58
N GLU A 85 -2.34 15.50 2.76
CA GLU A 85 -3.55 14.87 3.29
C GLU A 85 -3.87 15.42 4.68
N GLU A 86 -5.08 15.93 4.85
CA GLU A 86 -5.53 16.45 6.15
C GLU A 86 -5.68 15.31 7.16
N ASN A 87 -5.23 15.54 8.40
CA ASN A 87 -5.25 14.56 9.49
C ASN A 87 -4.31 13.35 9.32
N VAL A 88 -3.41 13.39 8.34
CA VAL A 88 -2.36 12.40 8.17
C VAL A 88 -1.04 12.96 8.68
N GLY A 89 -0.40 12.24 9.60
CA GLY A 89 0.91 12.61 10.13
C GLY A 89 2.03 12.39 9.12
N ASN A 90 3.24 12.86 9.47
CA ASN A 90 4.42 12.53 8.70
C ASN A 90 4.72 11.03 8.79
N PHE A 91 4.98 10.41 7.65
CA PHE A 91 5.49 9.05 7.60
C PHE A 91 6.85 8.94 8.30
N THR A 92 6.98 8.01 9.24
CA THR A 92 8.20 7.77 10.02
C THR A 92 8.86 6.43 9.72
N GLY A 93 8.27 5.66 8.82
CA GLY A 93 8.75 4.34 8.41
C GLY A 93 9.89 4.35 7.38
N THR A 94 10.16 3.16 6.85
CA THR A 94 11.14 2.94 5.77
C THR A 94 10.45 2.38 4.53
N LEU A 95 10.77 2.94 3.37
CA LEU A 95 10.30 2.47 2.07
C LEU A 95 11.34 1.58 1.37
N PRO A 96 10.92 0.58 0.58
CA PRO A 96 11.83 -0.25 -0.19
C PRO A 96 12.42 0.52 -1.39
N TYR A 97 13.41 -0.09 -2.05
CA TYR A 97 14.00 0.38 -3.31
C TYR A 97 14.64 1.77 -3.26
N GLY A 98 15.01 2.25 -2.07
CA GLY A 98 15.55 3.60 -1.89
C GLY A 98 14.54 4.72 -2.10
N LEU A 99 13.24 4.40 -2.14
CA LEU A 99 12.17 5.38 -2.28
C LEU A 99 12.06 6.28 -1.04
N ARG A 100 11.55 7.50 -1.24
CA ARG A 100 11.16 8.42 -0.18
C ARG A 100 9.83 9.08 -0.55
N VAL A 101 9.05 9.46 0.46
CA VAL A 101 7.73 10.11 0.26
C VAL A 101 7.83 11.53 -0.31
N ASP A 102 9.01 12.14 -0.28
CA ASP A 102 9.28 13.49 -0.78
C ASP A 102 9.85 13.52 -2.21
N MET A 103 9.93 12.35 -2.88
CA MET A 103 10.46 12.28 -4.23
C MET A 103 9.55 12.93 -5.27
N THR A 104 10.19 13.51 -6.28
CA THR A 104 9.57 13.94 -7.54
C THR A 104 9.51 12.81 -8.56
N GLU A 105 8.67 12.96 -9.60
CA GLU A 105 8.62 12.07 -10.77
C GLU A 105 10.01 11.72 -11.32
N ALA A 106 10.86 12.72 -11.53
CA ALA A 106 12.20 12.54 -12.10
C ALA A 106 13.11 11.70 -11.19
N GLU A 107 12.98 11.87 -9.87
CA GLU A 107 13.73 11.06 -8.90
C GLU A 107 13.23 9.62 -8.85
N ILE A 108 11.91 9.40 -8.92
CA ILE A 108 11.31 8.06 -8.99
C ILE A 108 11.82 7.32 -10.22
N ILE A 109 11.75 7.96 -11.40
CA ILE A 109 12.21 7.38 -12.66
C ILE A 109 13.71 7.08 -12.63
N ARG A 110 14.51 7.93 -11.98
CA ARG A 110 15.95 7.67 -11.81
C ARG A 110 16.22 6.44 -10.94
N VAL A 111 15.38 6.18 -9.93
CA VAL A 111 15.55 5.08 -8.97
C VAL A 111 14.99 3.76 -9.52
N LEU A 112 13.81 3.79 -10.16
CA LEU A 112 13.09 2.59 -10.60
C LEU A 112 13.14 2.33 -12.11
N GLY A 113 13.62 3.27 -12.91
CA GLY A 113 13.52 3.23 -14.37
C GLY A 113 12.20 3.80 -14.88
N GLN A 114 11.89 3.53 -16.14
CA GLN A 114 10.64 4.01 -16.75
C GLN A 114 9.44 3.22 -16.23
N PRO A 115 8.29 3.87 -15.95
CA PRO A 115 7.07 3.18 -15.56
C PRO A 115 6.52 2.35 -16.71
N THR A 116 5.75 1.31 -16.38
CA THR A 116 4.99 0.53 -17.37
C THR A 116 3.93 1.39 -18.04
N SER A 117 3.29 2.27 -17.28
CA SER A 117 2.35 3.27 -17.81
C SER A 117 2.30 4.53 -16.96
N GLN A 118 1.91 5.63 -17.59
CA GLN A 118 1.68 6.91 -16.94
C GLN A 118 0.39 7.56 -17.46
N SER A 119 -0.37 8.20 -16.58
CA SER A 119 -1.64 8.82 -16.96
C SER A 119 -2.09 9.92 -16.01
N GLU A 120 -2.87 10.86 -16.53
CA GLU A 120 -3.60 11.84 -15.73
C GLU A 120 -5.03 11.34 -15.49
N PHE A 121 -5.44 11.26 -14.22
CA PHE A 121 -6.77 10.81 -13.84
C PHE A 121 -7.26 11.54 -12.59
N LEU A 122 -8.50 12.05 -12.64
CA LEU A 122 -9.16 12.78 -11.54
C LEU A 122 -8.27 13.86 -10.87
N GLY A 123 -7.57 14.65 -11.69
CA GLY A 123 -6.73 15.75 -11.19
C GLY A 123 -5.46 15.29 -10.47
N ALA A 124 -4.99 14.07 -10.73
CA ALA A 124 -3.71 13.58 -10.29
C ALA A 124 -2.98 12.85 -11.42
N TYR A 125 -1.67 12.69 -11.27
CA TYR A 125 -0.84 12.00 -12.24
C TYR A 125 -0.30 10.71 -11.65
N PHE A 126 -0.41 9.63 -12.40
CA PHE A 126 -0.09 8.30 -11.94
C PHE A 126 1.10 7.75 -12.70
N LEU A 127 2.00 7.10 -11.96
CA LEU A 127 3.02 6.21 -12.50
C LEU A 127 2.69 4.80 -12.03
N ASN A 128 2.56 3.85 -12.96
CA ASN A 128 2.31 2.44 -12.63
C ASN A 128 3.52 1.61 -13.07
N TYR A 129 4.02 0.80 -12.15
CA TYR A 129 5.07 -0.18 -12.36
C TYR A 129 4.49 -1.55 -12.06
N ASP A 130 4.37 -2.38 -13.09
CA ASP A 130 3.79 -3.71 -12.97
C ASP A 130 4.85 -4.70 -12.50
N ALA A 131 4.48 -5.62 -11.61
CA ALA A 131 5.35 -6.69 -11.13
C ALA A 131 6.71 -6.23 -10.57
N VAL A 132 6.74 -5.14 -9.77
CA VAL A 132 7.98 -4.73 -9.04
C VAL A 132 8.47 -5.80 -8.07
N LEU A 133 7.55 -6.64 -7.60
CA LEU A 133 7.81 -7.95 -7.03
C LEU A 133 6.87 -8.96 -7.71
N PRO A 134 7.17 -10.27 -7.64
CA PRO A 134 6.24 -11.29 -8.13
C PRO A 134 4.84 -11.10 -7.56
N GLY A 135 3.88 -10.75 -8.43
CA GLY A 135 2.47 -10.54 -8.06
C GLY A 135 2.14 -9.22 -7.36
N ILE A 136 3.07 -8.25 -7.29
CA ILE A 136 2.84 -6.93 -6.68
C ILE A 136 3.13 -5.81 -7.69
N ASP A 137 2.14 -4.96 -7.90
CA ASP A 137 2.26 -3.73 -8.68
C ASP A 137 2.51 -2.54 -7.73
N LEU A 138 3.23 -1.54 -8.24
CA LEU A 138 3.54 -0.31 -7.54
C LEU A 138 2.99 0.89 -8.28
N ILE A 139 2.17 1.67 -7.58
CA ILE A 139 1.46 2.83 -8.12
C ILE A 139 1.88 4.05 -7.32
N PHE A 140 2.35 5.08 -8.01
CA PHE A 140 2.56 6.40 -7.45
C PHE A 140 1.43 7.32 -7.88
N ARG A 141 0.87 8.09 -6.95
CA ARG A 141 0.06 9.27 -7.28
C ARG A 141 0.86 10.50 -6.97
N LEU A 142 1.01 11.36 -7.97
CA LEU A 142 1.77 12.59 -7.91
C LEU A 142 0.84 13.80 -7.98
N ASP A 143 1.22 14.86 -7.28
CA ASP A 143 0.59 16.17 -7.42
C ASP A 143 0.77 16.70 -8.85
N MET A 144 -0.27 17.32 -9.40
CA MET A 144 -0.26 17.76 -10.80
C MET A 144 0.72 18.90 -11.08
N LYS A 145 1.01 19.75 -10.09
CA LYS A 145 1.82 20.95 -10.28
C LYS A 145 3.29 20.68 -9.98
N THR A 146 3.54 20.05 -8.85
CA THR A 146 4.89 19.80 -8.30
C THR A 146 5.47 18.47 -8.77
N ARG A 147 4.63 17.53 -9.22
CA ARG A 147 5.00 16.14 -9.53
C ARG A 147 5.67 15.44 -8.34
N GLU A 148 5.42 15.91 -7.12
CA GLU A 148 5.82 15.24 -5.88
C GLU A 148 4.81 14.13 -5.51
N ILE A 149 5.28 13.13 -4.78
CA ILE A 149 4.44 12.03 -4.30
C ILE A 149 3.38 12.54 -3.32
N THR A 150 2.13 12.22 -3.63
CA THR A 150 0.99 12.32 -2.70
C THR A 150 0.73 10.97 -2.02
N PHE A 151 0.88 9.86 -2.75
CA PHE A 151 0.95 8.53 -2.15
C PHE A 151 1.78 7.54 -2.98
N ILE A 152 2.24 6.49 -2.30
CA ILE A 152 2.84 5.28 -2.86
C ILE A 152 1.94 4.10 -2.50
N ARG A 153 1.60 3.25 -3.46
CA ARG A 153 0.71 2.12 -3.25
C ARG A 153 1.29 0.83 -3.81
N PHE A 154 1.41 -0.17 -2.97
CA PHE A 154 1.70 -1.55 -3.34
C PHE A 154 0.39 -2.32 -3.34
N THR A 155 0.07 -2.99 -4.44
CA THR A 155 -1.17 -3.75 -4.59
C THR A 155 -0.88 -5.12 -5.17
N ALA A 156 -1.65 -6.12 -4.76
CA ALA A 156 -1.67 -7.39 -5.49
C ALA A 156 -2.01 -7.13 -6.97
N ALA A 157 -1.27 -7.78 -7.87
CA ALA A 157 -1.53 -7.74 -9.29
C ALA A 157 -2.93 -8.27 -9.61
N LYS A 158 -3.56 -7.75 -10.67
CA LYS A 158 -4.85 -8.30 -11.13
C LYS A 158 -4.63 -9.63 -11.85
N ILE A 159 -5.62 -10.51 -11.76
CA ILE A 159 -5.70 -11.65 -12.68
C ILE A 159 -5.87 -11.06 -14.10
N GLN A 160 -5.05 -11.52 -15.04
CA GLN A 160 -5.17 -11.20 -16.48
C GLN A 160 -6.28 -12.03 -17.13
#